data_AF-A0A3M1IHU6-F1
#
_entry.id   AF-A0A3M1IHU6-F1
#
_cell.length_a   1.000
_cell.length_b   1.000
_cell.length_c   1.000
_cell.angle_alpha   90.00
_cell.angle_beta   90.00
_cell.angle_gamma   90.00
#
_symmetry.space_group_name_H-M   'P 1'
#
loop_
_entity.id
_entity.type
_entity.pdbx_description
1 polymer ?
#
loop_
_entity_poly.entity_id
_entity_poly.type
_entity_poly.pdbx_seq_one_letter_code
_entity_poly.pdbx_strand_id
1 'polypeptide(L)'
;MAQASTATGTSGLVSHIQRYSVQDGPGIRTTVFLKGCPLRCAWCHNPENLAVGPQVMVIETRCVRCGACVEVCSQQPPGQRPAIESLPLRPANDCTVCGACVEACPAGARETVGREMTVGDVLREVLADRIFYDDSGGGVTFSGGEPLNQFEFLRCALEACRQQEVHTAVDTSGFASRERLLEVARFTDL
;
A
#
# COMPACT_ATOMS: atom_id res chain seq x y z
N MET A 1 20.54 21.21 13.21
CA MET A 1 20.77 20.32 12.05
C MET A 1 21.14 18.90 12.50
N ALA A 2 20.34 18.26 13.36
CA ALA A 2 20.65 16.91 13.90
C ALA A 2 19.45 15.92 13.86
N GLN A 3 18.38 16.24 13.11
CA GLN A 3 17.14 15.43 13.08
C GLN A 3 16.81 14.80 11.71
N ALA A 4 17.59 15.08 10.66
CA ALA A 4 17.28 14.61 9.30
C ALA A 4 17.63 13.12 9.05
N SER A 5 18.53 12.52 9.84
CA SER A 5 19.06 11.18 9.55
C SER A 5 18.16 10.02 10.01
N THR A 6 17.18 10.24 10.89
CA THR A 6 16.27 9.19 11.36
C THR A 6 14.96 9.14 10.57
N ALA A 7 14.56 10.25 9.94
CA ALA A 7 13.26 10.39 9.26
C ALA A 7 13.13 9.53 8.00
N THR A 8 14.22 9.33 7.25
CA THR A 8 14.21 8.47 6.05
C THR A 8 14.14 6.98 6.37
N GLY A 9 14.52 6.58 7.59
CA GLY A 9 14.50 5.19 8.06
C GLY A 9 13.17 4.75 8.65
N THR A 10 12.22 5.67 8.90
CA THR A 10 10.88 5.33 9.39
C THR A 10 10.18 4.42 8.38
N SER A 11 9.68 3.27 8.83
CA SER A 11 8.97 2.30 7.98
C SER A 11 7.45 2.43 8.08
N GLY A 12 6.78 2.04 7.01
CA GLY A 12 5.33 1.94 6.90
C GLY A 12 4.92 0.83 5.95
N LEU A 13 3.66 0.42 6.03
CA LEU A 13 3.07 -0.59 5.15
C LEU A 13 2.40 0.07 3.95
N VAL A 14 3.01 -0.09 2.79
CA VAL A 14 2.51 0.41 1.50
C VAL A 14 1.90 -0.78 0.74
N SER A 15 0.65 -0.68 0.31
CA SER A 15 0.02 -1.74 -0.49
C SER A 15 0.38 -1.64 -1.97
N HIS A 16 0.37 -0.43 -2.51
CA HIS A 16 0.60 -0.17 -3.92
C HIS A 16 1.11 1.26 -4.13
N ILE A 17 1.90 1.48 -5.17
CA ILE A 17 2.28 2.82 -5.64
C ILE A 17 1.76 2.92 -7.08
N GLN A 18 0.73 3.75 -7.26
CA GLN A 18 0.12 3.99 -8.57
C GLN A 18 0.73 5.24 -9.19
N ARG A 19 1.34 5.08 -10.35
CA ARG A 19 1.91 6.19 -11.12
C ARG A 19 0.88 6.75 -12.10
N TYR A 20 1.05 8.00 -12.51
CA TYR A 20 0.19 8.68 -13.49
C TYR A 20 -1.29 8.81 -13.09
N SER A 21 -1.56 8.98 -11.81
CA SER A 21 -2.90 9.31 -11.31
C SER A 21 -3.30 10.73 -11.70
N VAL A 22 -4.46 10.87 -12.32
CA VAL A 22 -5.05 12.18 -12.69
C VAL A 22 -6.34 12.50 -11.92
N GLN A 23 -6.81 11.58 -11.09
CA GLN A 23 -8.04 11.71 -10.29
C GLN A 23 -7.73 11.97 -8.80
N ASP A 24 -6.49 11.74 -8.37
CA ASP A 24 -6.08 11.79 -6.95
C ASP A 24 -5.54 13.17 -6.55
N GLY A 25 -6.02 14.22 -7.22
CA GLY A 25 -5.61 15.62 -7.08
C GLY A 25 -5.27 16.28 -8.42
N PRO A 26 -4.97 17.60 -8.43
CA PRO A 26 -4.58 18.33 -9.62
C PRO A 26 -3.20 17.91 -10.12
N GLY A 27 -3.01 18.04 -11.44
CA GLY A 27 -1.81 17.61 -12.14
C GLY A 27 -1.69 16.09 -12.24
N ILE A 28 -0.57 15.61 -12.77
CA ILE A 28 -0.21 14.19 -12.80
C ILE A 28 0.44 13.85 -11.48
N ARG A 29 -0.08 12.82 -10.81
CA ARG A 29 0.36 12.44 -9.46
C ARG A 29 0.79 10.99 -9.38
N THR A 30 1.64 10.70 -8.41
CA THR A 30 1.90 9.34 -7.96
C THR A 30 1.23 9.12 -6.62
N THR A 31 0.33 8.14 -6.57
CA THR A 31 -0.47 7.85 -5.37
C THR A 31 0.14 6.67 -4.62
N VAL A 32 0.52 6.91 -3.37
CA VAL A 32 1.07 5.93 -2.44
C VAL A 32 -0.08 5.43 -1.56
N PHE A 33 -0.50 4.18 -1.77
CA PHE A 33 -1.56 3.56 -1.01
C PHE A 33 -1.01 2.89 0.26
N LEU A 34 -1.54 3.28 1.41
CA LEU A 34 -1.15 2.76 2.72
C LEU A 34 -2.10 1.69 3.23
N LYS A 35 -1.59 0.77 4.05
CA LYS A 35 -2.39 -0.26 4.73
C LYS A 35 -2.83 0.15 6.14
N GLY A 36 -3.83 -0.56 6.63
CA GLY A 36 -4.44 -0.37 7.94
C GLY A 36 -5.49 0.74 7.91
N CYS A 37 -6.74 0.38 8.13
CA CYS A 37 -7.83 1.32 8.35
C CYS A 37 -8.62 0.90 9.61
N PRO A 38 -8.85 1.81 10.56
CA PRO A 38 -9.70 1.52 11.72
C PRO A 38 -11.19 1.47 11.35
N LEU A 39 -11.57 2.00 10.18
CA LEU A 39 -12.95 1.99 9.70
C LEU A 39 -13.31 0.70 8.95
N ARG A 40 -14.61 0.44 8.80
CA ARG A 40 -15.18 -0.70 8.04
C ARG A 40 -16.33 -0.20 7.16
N CYS A 41 -16.01 0.71 6.25
CA CYS A 41 -16.98 1.32 5.36
C CYS A 41 -17.72 0.25 4.52
N ALA A 42 -19.04 0.41 4.34
CA ALA A 42 -19.85 -0.53 3.58
C ALA A 42 -19.40 -0.68 2.11
N TRP A 43 -18.85 0.39 1.54
CA TRP A 43 -18.28 0.44 0.19
C TRP A 43 -16.86 0.97 0.23
N CYS A 44 -15.99 0.27 0.97
CA CYS A 44 -14.57 0.60 0.98
C CYS A 44 -14.00 0.56 -0.44
N HIS A 45 -13.34 1.64 -0.87
CA HIS A 45 -12.72 1.72 -2.19
C HIS A 45 -11.53 0.75 -2.32
N ASN A 46 -10.79 0.56 -1.22
CA ASN A 46 -9.62 -0.30 -1.14
C ASN A 46 -9.74 -1.31 0.02
N PRO A 47 -10.64 -2.31 -0.06
CA PRO A 47 -10.84 -3.30 1.01
C PRO A 47 -9.55 -4.06 1.37
N GLU A 48 -8.63 -4.21 0.42
CA GLU A 48 -7.29 -4.78 0.60
C GLU A 48 -6.40 -3.99 1.57
N ASN A 49 -6.72 -2.72 1.83
CA ASN A 49 -5.97 -1.85 2.72
C ASN A 49 -6.52 -1.85 4.15
N LEU A 50 -7.62 -2.56 4.45
CA LEU A 50 -8.25 -2.53 5.78
C LEU A 50 -7.38 -3.18 6.87
N ALA A 51 -6.75 -4.32 6.57
CA ALA A 51 -5.98 -5.06 7.56
C ALA A 51 -4.66 -4.36 7.88
N VAL A 52 -4.29 -4.42 9.16
CA VAL A 52 -2.99 -3.93 9.66
C VAL A 52 -1.98 -5.06 9.50
N GLY A 53 -1.39 -5.16 8.30
CA GLY A 53 -0.35 -6.14 7.99
C GLY A 53 -0.28 -6.54 6.51
N PRO A 54 0.84 -7.12 6.06
CA PRO A 54 0.93 -7.81 4.78
C PRO A 54 -0.09 -8.94 4.66
N GLN A 55 -0.63 -9.17 3.47
CA GLN A 55 -1.56 -10.26 3.20
C GLN A 55 -1.31 -10.82 1.81
N VAL A 56 -1.47 -12.12 1.63
CA VAL A 56 -1.66 -12.67 0.29
C VAL A 56 -3.11 -12.44 -0.13
N MET A 57 -3.33 -12.04 -1.37
CA MET A 57 -4.64 -11.92 -1.98
C MET A 57 -4.74 -12.81 -3.21
N VAL A 58 -5.98 -13.02 -3.68
CA VAL A 58 -6.25 -13.67 -4.95
C VAL A 58 -7.06 -12.76 -5.83
N ILE A 59 -6.55 -12.50 -7.03
CA ILE A 59 -7.31 -11.88 -8.12
C ILE A 59 -8.05 -13.00 -8.82
N GLU A 60 -9.29 -13.24 -8.40
CA GLU A 60 -10.08 -14.41 -8.84
C GLU A 60 -10.21 -14.49 -10.36
N THR A 61 -10.33 -13.34 -11.04
CA THR A 61 -10.44 -13.24 -12.50
C THR A 61 -9.19 -13.68 -13.26
N ARG A 62 -8.01 -13.69 -12.62
CA ARG A 62 -6.76 -14.18 -13.22
C ARG A 62 -6.51 -15.66 -12.93
N CYS A 63 -7.24 -16.28 -12.00
CA CYS A 63 -6.94 -17.64 -11.57
C CYS A 63 -7.37 -18.68 -12.62
N VAL A 64 -6.41 -19.47 -13.11
CA VAL A 64 -6.65 -20.60 -14.04
C VAL A 64 -6.89 -21.95 -13.34
N ARG A 65 -7.06 -21.95 -12.01
CA ARG A 65 -7.34 -23.13 -11.18
C ARG A 65 -6.34 -24.29 -11.35
N CYS A 66 -5.07 -23.99 -11.61
CA CYS A 66 -4.03 -25.01 -11.82
C CYS A 66 -3.57 -25.74 -10.56
N GLY A 67 -3.94 -25.28 -9.36
CA GLY A 67 -3.60 -25.93 -8.09
C GLY A 67 -2.16 -25.72 -7.58
N ALA A 68 -1.24 -25.15 -8.38
CA ALA A 68 0.17 -24.96 -8.00
C ALA A 68 0.36 -24.27 -6.63
N CYS A 69 -0.45 -23.25 -6.34
CA CYS A 69 -0.41 -22.54 -5.06
C CYS A 69 -0.74 -23.42 -3.83
N VAL A 70 -1.52 -24.48 -4.01
CA VAL A 70 -1.88 -25.43 -2.94
C VAL A 70 -0.71 -26.37 -2.67
N GLU A 71 -0.03 -26.85 -3.72
CA GLU A 71 1.08 -27.80 -3.61
C GLU A 71 2.27 -27.24 -2.80
N VAL A 72 2.48 -25.93 -2.86
CA VAL A 72 3.59 -25.24 -2.18
C VAL A 72 3.21 -24.62 -0.84
N CYS A 73 1.92 -24.61 -0.47
CA CYS A 73 1.46 -23.92 0.73
C CYS A 73 1.74 -24.76 1.98
N SER A 74 2.64 -24.29 2.85
CA SER A 74 3.00 -24.98 4.10
C SER A 74 1.86 -25.06 5.12
N GLN A 75 0.81 -24.26 4.95
CA GLN A 75 -0.39 -24.25 5.80
C GLN A 75 -1.46 -25.23 5.31
N GLN A 76 -1.26 -25.90 4.16
CA GLN A 76 -2.18 -26.94 3.70
C GLN A 76 -1.85 -28.28 4.37
N PRO A 77 -2.85 -29.03 4.85
CA PRO A 77 -2.64 -30.37 5.37
C PRO A 77 -2.01 -31.27 4.29
N PRO A 78 -0.92 -31.99 4.58
CA PRO A 78 -0.30 -32.91 3.63
C PRO A 78 -1.33 -33.92 3.10
N GLY A 79 -1.34 -34.14 1.78
CA GLY A 79 -2.19 -35.16 1.15
C GLY A 79 -3.65 -34.74 0.89
N GLN A 80 -4.09 -33.56 1.32
CA GLN A 80 -5.38 -33.00 0.90
C GLN A 80 -5.21 -32.05 -0.28
N ARG A 81 -5.64 -32.50 -1.47
CA ARG A 81 -5.82 -31.60 -2.63
C ARG A 81 -7.31 -31.25 -2.71
N PRO A 82 -7.69 -29.97 -2.58
CA PRO A 82 -9.05 -29.53 -2.83
C PRO A 82 -9.48 -29.88 -4.26
N ALA A 83 -10.78 -30.08 -4.46
CA ALA A 83 -11.34 -30.21 -5.80
C ALA A 83 -11.08 -28.93 -6.61
N ILE A 84 -10.90 -29.05 -7.92
CA ILE A 84 -10.58 -27.93 -8.82
C ILE A 84 -11.69 -26.86 -8.76
N GLU A 85 -12.93 -27.29 -8.56
CA GLU A 85 -14.12 -26.44 -8.42
C GLU A 85 -14.08 -25.57 -7.17
N SER A 86 -13.30 -25.96 -6.14
CA SER A 86 -13.10 -25.18 -4.93
C SER A 86 -12.00 -24.11 -5.07
N LEU A 87 -11.36 -23.99 -6.25
CA LEU A 87 -10.32 -23.00 -6.51
C LEU A 87 -10.88 -21.69 -7.12
N PRO A 88 -10.28 -20.54 -6.78
CA PRO A 88 -9.12 -20.39 -5.90
C PRO A 88 -9.44 -20.45 -4.41
N LEU A 89 -8.56 -21.08 -3.63
CA LEU A 89 -8.61 -20.97 -2.17
C LEU A 89 -8.16 -19.58 -1.70
N ARG A 90 -8.94 -18.94 -0.84
CA ARG A 90 -8.46 -17.76 -0.10
C ARG A 90 -7.41 -18.17 0.93
N PRO A 91 -6.40 -17.33 1.21
CA PRO A 91 -5.45 -17.63 2.28
C PRO A 91 -6.17 -17.83 3.62
N ALA A 92 -5.69 -18.81 4.38
CA ALA A 92 -6.22 -19.10 5.71
C ALA A 92 -5.90 -17.97 6.70
N ASN A 93 -6.63 -17.92 7.80
CA ASN A 93 -6.45 -16.89 8.84
C ASN A 93 -5.07 -16.94 9.51
N ASP A 94 -4.41 -18.10 9.48
CA ASP A 94 -3.07 -18.38 10.00
C ASP A 94 -1.98 -18.32 8.92
N CYS A 95 -2.28 -17.75 7.74
CA CYS A 95 -1.30 -17.55 6.68
C CYS A 95 -0.11 -16.71 7.18
N THR A 96 1.09 -17.26 7.05
CA THR A 96 2.35 -16.58 7.44
C THR A 96 2.87 -15.60 6.38
N VAL A 97 2.15 -15.42 5.28
CA VAL A 97 2.51 -14.52 4.16
C VAL A 97 3.91 -14.83 3.60
N CYS A 98 4.32 -16.10 3.60
CA CYS A 98 5.65 -16.52 3.14
C CYS A 98 5.91 -16.33 1.64
N GLY A 99 4.88 -16.02 0.85
CA GLY A 99 5.01 -15.74 -0.59
C GLY A 99 5.15 -16.96 -1.50
N ALA A 100 5.35 -18.18 -0.98
CA ALA A 100 5.54 -19.38 -1.82
C ALA A 100 4.44 -19.58 -2.87
N CYS A 101 3.18 -19.33 -2.49
CA CYS A 101 2.03 -19.41 -3.39
C CYS A 101 1.97 -18.30 -4.45
N VAL A 102 2.60 -17.16 -4.19
CA VAL A 102 2.72 -16.03 -5.13
C VAL A 102 3.73 -16.41 -6.22
N GLU A 103 4.93 -16.83 -5.82
CA GLU A 103 6.00 -17.26 -6.74
C GLU A 103 5.58 -18.45 -7.61
N ALA A 104 4.83 -19.40 -7.05
CA ALA A 104 4.35 -20.57 -7.80
C ALA A 104 3.16 -20.28 -8.72
N CYS A 105 2.61 -19.06 -8.77
CA CYS A 105 1.40 -18.76 -9.54
C CYS A 105 1.72 -18.35 -10.98
N PRO A 106 1.55 -19.24 -11.99
CA PRO A 106 1.90 -18.91 -13.38
C PRO A 106 1.01 -17.84 -14.00
N ALA A 107 -0.19 -17.64 -13.46
CA ALA A 107 -1.16 -16.67 -13.97
C ALA A 107 -1.09 -15.29 -13.29
N GLY A 108 -0.19 -15.10 -12.32
CA GLY A 108 -0.12 -13.85 -11.56
C GLY A 108 -1.43 -13.52 -10.82
N ALA A 109 -2.16 -14.56 -10.41
CA ALA A 109 -3.44 -14.43 -9.69
C ALA A 109 -3.25 -14.30 -8.17
N ARG A 110 -2.07 -14.62 -7.65
CA ARG A 110 -1.69 -14.49 -6.24
C ARG A 110 -0.77 -13.29 -6.12
N GLU A 111 -1.05 -12.40 -5.17
CA GLU A 111 -0.23 -11.21 -4.93
C GLU A 111 -0.08 -10.96 -3.43
N THR A 112 1.11 -10.55 -2.99
CA THR A 112 1.33 -10.05 -1.63
C THR A 112 1.03 -8.55 -1.61
N VAL A 113 0.08 -8.15 -0.77
CA VAL A 113 -0.35 -6.76 -0.62
C VAL A 113 0.01 -6.25 0.77
N GLY A 114 0.75 -5.14 0.79
CA GLY A 114 1.38 -4.62 1.99
C GLY A 114 2.83 -5.01 2.04
N ARG A 115 3.70 -4.09 1.66
CA ARG A 115 5.15 -4.20 1.75
C ARG A 115 5.62 -3.19 2.77
N GLU A 116 6.50 -3.62 3.67
CA GLU A 116 7.20 -2.68 4.51
C GLU A 116 8.17 -1.88 3.64
N MET A 117 8.03 -0.56 3.67
CA MET A 117 8.88 0.38 2.93
C MET A 117 9.33 1.47 3.88
N THR A 118 10.59 1.87 3.77
CA THR A 118 11.06 3.07 4.46
C THR A 118 10.60 4.32 3.73
N VAL A 119 10.59 5.47 4.41
CA VAL A 119 10.37 6.77 3.77
C VAL A 119 11.36 6.98 2.61
N GLY A 120 12.61 6.54 2.76
CA GLY A 120 13.61 6.61 1.69
C GLY A 120 13.26 5.73 0.48
N ASP A 121 12.66 4.56 0.69
CA ASP A 121 12.20 3.70 -0.41
C ASP A 121 11.03 4.34 -1.16
N VAL A 122 10.03 4.87 -0.44
CA VAL A 122 8.90 5.58 -1.06
C VAL A 122 9.39 6.82 -1.80
N LEU A 123 10.29 7.61 -1.20
CA LEU A 123 10.84 8.81 -1.82
C LEU A 123 11.53 8.49 -3.15
N ARG A 124 12.29 7.39 -3.20
CA ARG A 124 12.96 6.93 -4.43
C ARG A 124 11.95 6.61 -5.54
N GLU A 125 10.87 5.92 -5.20
CA GLU A 125 9.81 5.56 -6.16
C GLU A 125 9.08 6.80 -6.68
N VAL A 126 8.69 7.73 -5.80
CA VAL A 126 7.96 8.93 -6.22
C VAL A 126 8.82 9.90 -7.01
N LEU A 127 10.11 10.03 -6.69
CA LEU A 127 11.01 10.93 -7.43
C LEU A 127 11.34 10.43 -8.83
N ALA A 128 11.15 9.13 -9.10
CA ALA A 128 11.30 8.59 -10.45
C ALA A 128 10.32 9.23 -11.45
N ASP A 129 9.20 9.77 -10.96
CA ASP A 129 8.15 10.40 -11.78
C ASP A 129 8.22 11.94 -11.77
N ARG A 130 9.31 12.53 -11.24
CA ARG A 130 9.45 13.99 -11.05
C ARG A 130 9.16 14.82 -12.31
N ILE A 131 9.60 14.34 -13.47
CA ILE A 131 9.39 15.02 -14.76
C ILE A 131 7.89 15.29 -15.00
N PHE A 132 7.00 14.38 -14.60
CA PHE A 132 5.56 14.56 -14.77
C PHE A 132 5.00 15.61 -13.81
N TYR A 133 5.55 15.71 -12.60
CA TYR A 133 5.13 16.71 -11.63
C TYR A 133 5.50 18.11 -12.10
N ASP A 134 6.74 18.28 -12.57
CA ASP A 134 7.29 19.56 -13.02
C ASP A 134 6.48 20.13 -14.21
N ASP A 135 6.05 19.28 -15.15
CA ASP A 135 5.26 19.69 -16.32
C ASP A 135 3.79 19.97 -16.00
N SER A 136 3.21 19.24 -15.04
CA SER A 136 1.76 19.28 -14.78
C SER A 136 1.35 20.07 -13.54
N GLY A 137 2.32 20.49 -12.71
CA GLY A 137 2.06 21.03 -11.37
C GLY A 137 1.51 19.99 -10.40
N GLY A 138 1.72 18.70 -10.68
CA GLY A 138 1.27 17.58 -9.87
C GLY A 138 2.23 17.25 -8.73
N GLY A 139 2.24 16.00 -8.28
CA GLY A 139 3.08 15.57 -7.16
C GLY A 139 2.69 14.23 -6.58
N VAL A 140 2.71 14.11 -5.26
CA VAL A 140 2.41 12.84 -4.57
C VAL A 140 1.08 12.96 -3.82
N THR A 141 0.32 11.87 -3.82
CA THR A 141 -0.87 11.72 -2.97
C THR A 141 -0.70 10.51 -2.07
N PHE A 142 -0.89 10.66 -0.76
CA PHE A 142 -0.97 9.53 0.16
C PHE A 142 -2.44 9.18 0.37
N SER A 143 -2.83 7.95 0.03
CA SER A 143 -4.21 7.45 0.10
C SER A 143 -4.23 5.99 0.59
N GLY A 144 -5.35 5.29 0.43
CA GLY A 144 -5.58 3.93 0.91
C GLY A 144 -5.80 3.88 2.42
N GLY A 145 -6.19 2.71 2.93
CA GLY A 145 -6.31 2.46 4.36
C GLY A 145 -6.97 3.63 5.12
N GLU A 146 -6.34 4.06 6.20
CA GLU A 146 -6.42 5.45 6.67
C GLU A 146 -4.98 5.94 6.82
N PRO A 147 -4.51 6.93 6.04
CA PRO A 147 -3.12 7.36 6.10
C PRO A 147 -2.67 7.78 7.50
N LEU A 148 -3.56 8.42 8.28
CA LEU A 148 -3.28 8.85 9.65
C LEU A 148 -3.17 7.70 10.66
N ASN A 149 -3.59 6.48 10.29
CA ASN A 149 -3.34 5.28 11.08
C ASN A 149 -1.84 4.91 11.09
N GLN A 150 -1.07 5.37 10.10
CA GLN A 150 0.39 5.27 10.04
C GLN A 150 1.05 6.66 10.24
N PHE A 151 0.59 7.39 11.25
CA PHE A 151 0.93 8.80 11.48
C PHE A 151 2.42 9.16 11.35
N GLU A 152 3.32 8.47 12.07
CA GLU A 152 4.75 8.82 12.05
C GLU A 152 5.37 8.61 10.66
N PHE A 153 5.00 7.52 9.98
CA PHE A 153 5.45 7.25 8.62
C PHE A 153 4.96 8.32 7.65
N LEU A 154 3.65 8.62 7.68
CA LEU A 154 3.04 9.65 6.83
C LEU A 154 3.69 11.01 7.05
N ARG A 155 3.84 11.45 8.30
CA ARG A 155 4.47 12.73 8.65
C ARG A 155 5.89 12.82 8.11
N CYS A 156 6.72 11.79 8.32
CA CYS A 156 8.09 11.76 7.81
C CYS A 156 8.14 11.73 6.27
N ALA A 157 7.23 11.01 5.62
CA ALA A 157 7.16 10.93 4.17
C ALA A 157 6.77 12.27 3.52
N LEU A 158 5.79 12.97 4.09
CA LEU A 158 5.39 14.31 3.63
C LEU A 158 6.53 15.32 3.79
N GLU A 159 7.19 15.33 4.94
CA GLU A 159 8.35 16.19 5.20
C GLU A 159 9.48 15.91 4.18
N ALA A 160 9.77 14.65 3.91
CA ALA A 160 10.77 14.25 2.92
C ALA A 160 10.39 14.68 1.49
N CYS A 161 9.12 14.57 1.08
CA CYS A 161 8.65 15.04 -0.21
C CYS A 161 8.80 16.56 -0.35
N ARG A 162 8.43 17.34 0.69
CA ARG A 162 8.58 18.80 0.70
C ARG A 162 10.04 19.25 0.60
N GLN A 163 10.96 18.55 1.25
CA GLN A 163 12.40 18.83 1.13
C GLN A 163 12.92 18.64 -0.30
N GLN A 164 12.21 17.88 -1.12
CA GLN A 164 12.49 17.70 -2.54
C GLN A 164 11.63 18.60 -3.44
N GLU A 165 10.90 19.55 -2.85
CA GLU A 165 9.98 20.47 -3.54
C GLU A 165 8.86 19.75 -4.31
N VAL A 166 8.49 18.54 -3.85
CA VAL A 166 7.36 17.79 -4.40
C VAL A 166 6.08 18.20 -3.69
N HIS A 167 5.08 18.63 -4.47
CA HIS A 167 3.75 18.94 -3.97
C HIS A 167 3.09 17.69 -3.38
N THR A 168 2.42 17.83 -2.25
CA THR A 168 1.83 16.71 -1.49
C THR A 168 0.31 16.85 -1.34
N ALA A 169 -0.39 15.73 -1.30
CA ALA A 169 -1.80 15.64 -0.97
C ALA A 169 -2.03 14.46 -0.02
N VAL A 170 -3.03 14.56 0.86
CA VAL A 170 -3.43 13.44 1.73
C VAL A 170 -4.93 13.20 1.59
N ASP A 171 -5.27 12.06 1.00
CA ASP A 171 -6.65 11.58 0.91
C ASP A 171 -6.98 10.75 2.16
N THR A 172 -7.63 11.41 3.12
CA THR A 172 -7.92 10.85 4.46
C THR A 172 -9.41 10.87 4.74
N SER A 173 -9.89 9.85 5.49
CA SER A 173 -11.25 9.87 6.04
C SER A 173 -11.38 10.83 7.24
N GLY A 174 -10.26 11.34 7.74
CA GLY A 174 -10.18 12.18 8.93
C GLY A 174 -10.29 11.41 10.25
N PHE A 175 -10.28 10.07 10.23
CA PHE A 175 -10.36 9.26 11.45
C PHE A 175 -9.03 9.23 12.20
N ALA A 176 -8.74 10.33 12.90
CA ALA A 176 -7.58 10.51 13.76
C ALA A 176 -7.87 11.51 14.87
N SER A 177 -6.93 11.67 15.82
CA SER A 177 -7.02 12.78 16.76
C SER A 177 -6.85 14.11 16.01
N ARG A 178 -7.48 15.16 16.53
CA ARG A 178 -7.39 16.51 15.95
C ARG A 178 -5.94 16.98 15.85
N GLU A 179 -5.13 16.64 16.84
CA GLU A 179 -3.71 17.01 16.92
C GLU A 179 -2.94 16.40 15.74
N ARG A 180 -3.12 15.09 15.49
CA ARG A 180 -2.46 14.39 14.38
C ARG A 180 -2.88 14.94 13.02
N LEU A 181 -4.19 15.16 12.84
CA LEU A 181 -4.72 15.71 11.60
C LEU A 181 -4.15 17.11 11.31
N LEU A 182 -4.17 17.99 12.32
CA LEU A 182 -3.64 19.35 12.19
C LEU A 182 -2.13 19.38 12.01
N GLU A 183 -1.40 18.44 12.60
CA GLU A 183 0.05 18.34 12.40
C GLU A 183 0.39 17.95 10.97
N VAL A 184 -0.25 16.91 10.43
CA VAL A 184 -0.06 16.49 9.03
C VAL A 184 -0.44 17.61 8.06
N ALA A 185 -1.54 18.32 8.31
CA ALA A 185 -1.98 19.45 7.47
C ALA A 185 -0.94 20.57 7.31
N ARG A 186 0.05 20.70 8.21
CA ARG A 186 1.15 21.68 8.07
C ARG A 186 2.15 21.30 6.98
N PHE A 187 2.20 20.02 6.61
CA PHE A 187 3.10 19.46 5.61
C PHE A 187 2.36 19.09 4.33
N THR A 188 1.04 19.22 4.29
CA THR A 188 0.21 18.86 3.15
C THR A 188 -0.24 20.09 2.41
N ASP A 189 -0.19 20.06 1.08
CA ASP A 189 -0.61 21.18 0.24
C ASP A 189 -2.10 21.05 -0.18
N LEU A 190 -2.67 19.83 -0.16
CA LEU A 190 -4.08 19.50 -0.43
C LEU A 190 -4.68 18.45 0.51
#